data_AF-A0A497N3W1-F1
#
_entry.id   AF-A0A497N3W1-F1
#
_cell.length_a   1.000
_cell.length_b   1.000
_cell.length_c   1.000
_cell.angle_alpha   90.00
_cell.angle_beta   90.00
_cell.angle_gamma   90.00
#
_symmetry.space_group_name_H-M   'P 1'
#
loop_
_entity.id
_entity.type
_entity.pdbx_description
1 polymer ?
#
loop_
_entity_poly.entity_id
_entity_poly.type
_entity_poly.pdbx_seq_one_letter_code
_entity_poly.pdbx_strand_id
1 'polypeptide(L)'
;MSVKEVASKYIMKTERVLGEVKLTGGVPRLNHDHVRKVLEEAKRYLEDAKFYFDKERFEVSLASVAYCEGLLDALRMLGLAEFEW
;
A
#
# COMPACT_ATOMS: atom_id res chain seq x y z
N MET A 1 -0.24 8.30 22.15
CA MET A 1 0.21 6.94 21.81
C MET A 1 1.60 7.04 21.21
N SER A 2 2.53 6.19 21.63
CA SER A 2 3.85 6.06 21.02
C SER A 2 3.77 5.35 19.66
N VAL A 3 4.80 5.52 18.81
CA VAL A 3 4.91 4.79 17.54
C VAL A 3 4.82 3.28 17.75
N LYS A 4 5.41 2.77 18.85
CA LYS A 4 5.33 1.36 19.24
C LYS A 4 3.88 0.92 19.48
N GLU A 5 3.10 1.69 20.24
CA GLU A 5 1.69 1.36 20.53
C GLU A 5 0.84 1.37 19.25
N VAL A 6 1.09 2.35 18.37
CA VAL A 6 0.41 2.42 17.07
C VAL A 6 0.77 1.22 16.22
N ALA A 7 2.05 0.90 16.07
CA ALA A 7 2.53 -0.25 15.30
C ALA A 7 1.94 -1.57 15.82
N SER A 8 2.03 -1.84 17.13
CA SER A 8 1.41 -3.04 17.72
C SER A 8 -0.09 -3.12 17.45
N LYS A 9 -0.82 -2.00 17.56
CA LYS A 9 -2.26 -1.97 17.26
C LYS A 9 -2.56 -2.32 15.81
N TYR A 10 -1.79 -1.80 14.85
CA TYR A 10 -1.97 -2.12 13.44
C TYR A 10 -1.55 -3.56 13.12
N ILE A 11 -0.46 -4.06 13.70
CA ILE A 11 -0.03 -5.46 13.55
C ILE A 11 -1.14 -6.42 13.99
N MET A 12 -1.65 -6.28 15.23
CA MET A 12 -2.71 -7.16 15.74
C MET A 12 -3.99 -7.12 14.88
N LYS A 13 -4.35 -5.94 14.37
CA LYS A 13 -5.50 -5.80 13.47
C LYS A 13 -5.27 -6.50 12.13
N THR A 14 -4.09 -6.31 11.54
CA THR A 14 -3.75 -6.92 10.26
C THR A 14 -3.62 -8.44 10.37
N GLU A 15 -3.02 -8.96 11.45
CA GLU A 15 -2.96 -10.41 11.74
C GLU A 15 -4.36 -11.01 11.77
N ARG A 16 -5.29 -10.36 12.47
CA ARG A 16 -6.68 -10.80 12.52
C ARG A 16 -7.32 -10.83 11.13
N VAL A 17 -7.16 -9.76 10.34
CA VAL A 17 -7.69 -9.70 8.97
C VAL A 17 -7.08 -10.79 8.10
N LEU A 18 -5.78 -11.04 8.19
CA LEU A 18 -5.09 -12.10 7.45
C LEU A 18 -5.58 -13.51 7.87
N GLY A 19 -5.95 -13.72 9.13
CA GLY A 19 -6.54 -14.98 9.60
C GLY A 19 -7.98 -15.19 9.13
N GLU A 20 -8.71 -14.12 8.80
CA GLU A 20 -10.12 -14.15 8.42
C GLU A 20 -10.35 -13.95 6.91
N VAL A 21 -9.31 -13.58 6.16
CA VAL A 21 -9.42 -13.23 4.74
C VAL A 21 -9.94 -14.42 3.92
N LYS A 22 -10.94 -14.17 3.06
CA LYS A 22 -11.48 -15.15 2.13
C LYS A 22 -11.29 -14.66 0.72
N LEU A 23 -10.73 -15.52 -0.13
CA LEU A 23 -10.68 -15.26 -1.56
C LEU A 23 -12.12 -15.29 -2.08
N THR A 24 -12.55 -14.21 -2.72
CA THR A 24 -13.82 -14.22 -3.44
C THR A 24 -13.59 -15.02 -4.72
N GLY A 25 -14.22 -16.19 -4.84
CA GLY A 25 -13.93 -17.18 -5.90
C GLY A 25 -14.34 -16.77 -7.32
N GLY A 26 -14.69 -15.51 -7.55
CA GLY A 26 -14.89 -14.98 -8.90
C GLY A 26 -13.59 -14.38 -9.39
N VAL A 27 -13.18 -14.71 -10.61
CA VAL A 27 -12.24 -13.87 -11.35
C VAL A 27 -12.90 -12.49 -11.40
N PRO A 28 -12.42 -11.48 -10.67
CA PRO A 28 -12.95 -10.15 -10.85
C PRO A 28 -12.67 -9.86 -12.32
N ARG A 29 -13.67 -9.42 -13.09
CA ARG A 29 -13.36 -8.70 -14.33
C ARG A 29 -12.59 -7.47 -13.85
N LEU A 30 -11.27 -7.58 -13.78
CA LEU A 30 -10.36 -6.53 -13.37
C LEU A 30 -10.50 -5.43 -14.41
N ASN A 31 -11.42 -4.50 -14.13
CA ASN A 31 -11.62 -3.33 -14.96
C ASN A 31 -10.33 -2.51 -14.91
N HIS A 32 -9.85 -2.05 -16.07
CA HIS A 32 -8.76 -1.09 -16.18
C HIS A 32 -8.95 0.13 -15.26
N ASP A 33 -10.19 0.53 -14.96
CA ASP A 33 -10.46 1.61 -14.01
C ASP A 33 -10.02 1.29 -12.58
N HIS A 34 -10.10 0.02 -12.14
CA HIS A 34 -9.59 -0.39 -10.83
C HIS A 34 -8.07 -0.33 -10.78
N VAL A 35 -7.40 -0.81 -11.84
CA VAL A 35 -5.94 -0.71 -11.95
C VAL A 35 -5.50 0.75 -11.95
N ARG A 36 -6.18 1.61 -12.71
CA ARG A 36 -5.90 3.05 -12.74
C ARG A 36 -6.08 3.68 -11.36
N LYS A 37 -7.13 3.32 -10.61
CA LYS A 37 -7.33 3.82 -9.24
C LYS A 37 -6.17 3.43 -8.32
N VAL A 38 -5.71 2.18 -8.37
CA VAL A 38 -4.55 1.74 -7.57
C VAL A 38 -3.28 2.51 -7.96
N LEU A 39 -3.04 2.72 -9.26
CA LEU A 39 -1.90 3.52 -9.73
C LEU A 39 -1.98 4.98 -9.27
N GLU A 40 -3.18 5.60 -9.30
CA GLU A 40 -3.36 6.96 -8.80
C GLU A 40 -3.14 7.05 -7.28
N GLU A 41 -3.56 6.04 -6.50
CA GLU A 41 -3.23 5.99 -5.07
C GLU A 41 -1.72 5.83 -4.85
N ALA A 42 -1.04 4.95 -5.59
CA ALA A 42 0.42 4.81 -5.49
C ALA A 42 1.13 6.16 -5.74
N LYS A 43 0.72 6.91 -6.78
CA LYS A 43 1.24 8.26 -7.05
C LYS A 43 1.01 9.22 -5.89
N ARG A 44 -0.18 9.21 -5.28
CA ARG A 44 -0.47 10.07 -4.11
C ARG A 44 0.43 9.74 -2.93
N TYR A 45 0.66 8.46 -2.66
CA TYR A 45 1.57 8.05 -1.58
C TYR A 45 3.03 8.40 -1.86
N LEU A 46 3.46 8.44 -3.12
CA LEU A 46 4.76 8.99 -3.49
C LEU A 46 4.85 10.49 -3.21
N GLU A 47 3.81 11.27 -3.53
CA GLU A 47 3.75 12.70 -3.20
C GLU A 47 3.71 12.93 -1.68
N ASP A 48 2.98 12.10 -0.93
CA ASP A 48 2.99 12.13 0.54
C ASP A 48 4.39 11.85 1.09
N ALA A 49 5.10 10.87 0.52
CA ALA A 49 6.46 10.54 0.94
C ALA A 49 7.39 11.75 0.76
N LYS A 50 7.38 12.37 -0.43
CA LYS A 50 8.17 13.59 -0.70
C LYS A 50 7.78 14.73 0.24
N PHE A 51 6.48 14.96 0.44
CA PHE A 51 6.00 15.99 1.35
C PHE A 51 6.49 15.79 2.79
N TYR A 52 6.43 14.58 3.32
CA TYR A 52 6.90 14.30 4.68
C TYR A 52 8.43 14.30 4.79
N PHE A 53 9.13 13.92 3.72
CA PHE A 53 10.58 14.03 3.65
C PHE A 53 11.04 15.49 3.77
N ASP A 54 10.45 16.40 3.00
CA ASP A 54 10.74 17.83 3.03
C ASP A 54 10.42 18.49 4.38
N LYS A 55 9.60 17.83 5.21
CA LYS A 55 9.27 18.25 6.58
C LYS A 55 10.12 17.57 7.65
N GLU A 56 11.17 16.84 7.25
CA GLU A 56 12.04 16.05 8.13
C GLU A 56 11.29 14.99 8.96
N ARG A 57 10.12 14.56 8.47
CA ARG A 57 9.29 13.52 9.11
C ARG A 57 9.58 12.16 8.46
N PHE A 58 10.80 11.69 8.64
CA PHE A 58 11.36 10.56 7.89
C PHE A 58 10.63 9.24 8.12
N GLU A 59 10.12 8.96 9.32
CA GLU A 59 9.39 7.71 9.59
C GLU A 59 8.07 7.66 8.83
N VAL A 60 7.40 8.81 8.70
CA VAL A 60 6.15 8.93 7.95
C VAL A 60 6.43 8.88 6.46
N SER A 61 7.47 9.58 6.00
CA SER A 61 7.95 9.50 4.62
C SER A 61 8.24 8.06 4.20
N LEU A 62 8.97 7.31 5.03
CA LEU A 62 9.34 5.93 4.77
C LEU A 62 8.11 5.02 4.73
N ALA A 63 7.17 5.19 5.66
CA ALA A 63 5.91 4.44 5.64
C ALA A 63 5.06 4.75 4.40
N SER A 64 5.02 6.00 3.95
CA SER A 64 4.30 6.42 2.75
C SER A 64 4.88 5.79 1.48
N VAL A 65 6.21 5.83 1.29
CA VAL A 65 6.83 5.23 0.10
C VAL A 65 6.74 3.70 0.12
N ALA A 66 6.89 3.05 1.28
CA ALA A 66 6.71 1.60 1.39
C ALA A 66 5.29 1.16 1.00
N TYR A 67 4.26 1.97 1.32
CA TYR A 67 2.90 1.69 0.88
C TYR A 67 2.72 1.90 -0.64
N CYS A 68 3.31 2.97 -1.20
CA CYS A 68 3.36 3.18 -2.66
C CYS A 68 3.97 1.95 -3.37
N GLU A 69 5.14 1.50 -2.92
CA GLU A 69 5.85 0.36 -3.50
C GLU A 69 5.04 -0.93 -3.39
N GLY A 70 4.42 -1.18 -2.22
CA GLY A 70 3.56 -2.34 -2.01
C GLY A 70 2.35 -2.40 -2.94
N LEU A 71 1.75 -1.24 -3.28
CA LEU A 71 0.67 -1.17 -4.27
C LEU A 71 1.16 -1.51 -5.68
N LEU A 72 2.33 -1.00 -6.08
CA LEU A 72 2.94 -1.26 -7.39
C LEU A 72 3.33 -2.74 -7.51
N ASP A 73 3.95 -3.30 -6.47
CA ASP A 73 4.31 -4.72 -6.42
C ASP A 73 3.07 -5.63 -6.51
N ALA A 74 1.97 -5.28 -5.85
CA ALA A 74 0.72 -6.03 -5.97
C ALA A 74 0.19 -6.03 -7.41
N LEU A 75 0.23 -4.90 -8.13
CA LEU A 75 -0.15 -4.84 -9.54
C LEU A 75 0.76 -5.71 -10.41
N ARG A 76 2.08 -5.69 -10.15
CA ARG A 76 3.06 -6.53 -10.85
C ARG A 76 2.83 -8.03 -10.60
N MET A 77 2.58 -8.43 -9.35
CA MET A 77 2.27 -9.82 -8.98
C MET A 77 1.03 -10.36 -9.71
N LEU A 78 0.08 -9.47 -10.02
CA LEU A 78 -1.14 -9.81 -10.76
C LEU A 78 -0.98 -9.73 -12.29
N GLY A 79 0.21 -9.38 -12.80
CA GLY A 79 0.47 -9.19 -14.24
C GLY A 79 -0.21 -7.97 -14.84
N LEU A 80 -0.51 -6.95 -14.03
CA LEU A 80 -1.25 -5.74 -14.44
C LEU A 80 -0.33 -4.51 -14.62
N ALA A 81 0.96 -4.64 -14.28
CA ALA A 81 1.98 -3.62 -14.45
C ALA A 81 3.36 -4.27 -14.65
N GLU A 82 4.24 -3.58 -15.40
CA GLU A 82 5.62 -3.99 -15.66
C GLU A 82 6.56 -2.83 -15.32
N PHE A 83 7.57 -3.08 -14.48
CA PHE A 83 8.59 -2.11 -14.08
C PHE A 83 9.75 -2.83 -13.36
N GLU A 84 10.85 -2.11 -13.19
CA GLU A 84 12.03 -2.49 -12.40
C GLU A 84 12.29 -1.44 -11.30
N TRP A 85 12.97 -1.84 -10.22
CA TRP A 85 13.33 -0.99 -9.08
C TRP A 85 14.73 -0.41 -9.24
#